data_AF-A0A9W5YB03-F1
#
_entry.id   AF-A0A9W5YB03-F1
#
_cell.length_a   1.000
_cell.length_b   1.000
_cell.length_c   1.000
_cell.angle_alpha   90.00
_cell.angle_beta   90.00
_cell.angle_gamma   90.00
#
_symmetry.space_group_name_H-M   'P 1'
#
loop_
_entity.id
_entity.type
_entity.pdbx_description
1 polymer ?
#
loop_
_entity_poly.entity_id
_entity_poly.type
_entity_poly.pdbx_seq_one_letter_code
_entity_poly.pdbx_strand_id
1 'polypeptide(L)'
;MKKLMLIIISLFLVFNLTNQTFASNVIPIYVNGKVLTPDVNPYIQNQRTFVPIRFIGEALNAKSISWDSTNKTATLKFDQKIIKLPVGKQYVTVNGKQYKIDAPINLISGRTFVPVRFISETLGYKVSWTNSSVYISNNGYTPSAKYTSEDLYWLSRIVEAEAVGEPYSGKLAVANVIINRKKSSEYPNTIKSVIFDKKYGIQFSPVADGNIYNKPTQESINAAISALNGNNNISGALYFLNPDKSSNFWIMNNRKFITKINNHYFYA
;
A
#
# COMPACT_ATOMS: atom_id res chain seq x y z
N MET A 1 -7.15 49.45 -53.95
CA MET A 1 -7.18 48.00 -53.67
C MET A 1 -6.38 47.74 -52.39
N LYS A 2 -7.01 47.08 -51.41
CA LYS A 2 -6.61 47.07 -49.99
C LYS A 2 -5.37 46.17 -49.76
N LYS A 3 -4.39 46.66 -49.00
CA LYS A 3 -3.22 45.89 -48.55
C LYS A 3 -3.69 44.78 -47.60
N LEU A 4 -3.45 43.52 -47.97
CA LEU A 4 -3.82 42.35 -47.18
C LEU A 4 -2.77 42.13 -46.08
N MET A 5 -3.21 42.21 -44.84
CA MET A 5 -2.43 42.01 -43.63
C MET A 5 -2.36 40.50 -43.33
N LEU A 6 -1.18 39.90 -43.43
CA LEU A 6 -0.94 38.51 -43.02
C LEU A 6 -0.79 38.45 -41.50
N ILE A 7 -1.80 37.91 -40.82
CA ILE A 7 -1.77 37.61 -39.38
C ILE A 7 -1.13 36.23 -39.22
N ILE A 8 0.08 36.20 -38.65
CA ILE A 8 0.74 34.97 -38.22
C ILE A 8 0.11 34.56 -36.88
N ILE A 9 -0.83 33.61 -36.91
CA ILE A 9 -1.35 32.95 -35.71
C ILE A 9 -0.30 31.95 -35.26
N SER A 10 0.58 32.39 -34.36
CA SER A 10 1.48 31.54 -33.59
C SER A 10 0.64 30.69 -32.62
N LEU A 11 0.26 29.49 -33.06
CA LEU A 11 -0.37 28.47 -32.23
C LEU A 11 0.67 27.90 -31.25
N PHE A 12 0.83 28.54 -30.09
CA PHE A 12 1.60 27.98 -28.97
C PHE A 12 0.82 26.80 -28.39
N LEU A 13 1.09 25.61 -28.91
CA LEU A 13 0.60 24.35 -28.34
C LEU A 13 1.40 24.09 -27.05
N VAL A 14 0.91 24.61 -25.92
CA VAL A 14 1.44 24.29 -24.60
C VAL A 14 1.10 22.83 -24.31
N PHE A 15 2.03 21.93 -24.65
CA PHE A 15 2.00 20.55 -24.19
C PHE A 15 2.16 20.59 -22.67
N ASN A 16 1.04 20.59 -21.95
CA ASN A 16 1.01 20.26 -20.54
C ASN A 16 1.45 18.79 -20.44
N LEU A 17 2.75 18.58 -20.21
CA LEU A 17 3.27 17.32 -19.72
C LEU A 17 2.70 17.14 -18.32
N THR A 18 1.51 16.55 -18.24
CA THR A 18 1.03 16.00 -16.98
C THR A 18 2.02 14.91 -16.60
N ASN A 19 2.87 15.18 -15.61
CA ASN A 19 3.60 14.13 -14.94
C ASN A 19 2.56 13.19 -14.35
N GLN A 20 2.29 12.07 -15.02
CA GLN A 20 1.57 10.97 -14.41
C GLN A 20 2.46 10.45 -13.28
N THR A 21 2.19 10.91 -12.07
CA THR A 21 2.80 10.36 -10.87
C THR A 21 2.21 8.96 -10.70
N PHE A 22 2.99 7.94 -11.08
CA PHE A 22 2.60 6.56 -10.82
C PHE A 22 2.50 6.38 -9.30
N ALA A 23 1.31 6.03 -8.83
CA ALA A 23 1.04 5.78 -7.43
C ALA A 23 2.00 4.73 -6.88
N SER A 24 2.53 5.03 -5.69
CA SER A 24 3.37 4.15 -4.88
C SER A 24 2.69 2.80 -4.60
N ASN A 25 2.95 1.73 -5.36
CA ASN A 25 2.57 0.35 -5.00
C ASN A 25 3.23 -0.07 -3.67
N VAL A 26 2.59 0.22 -2.53
CA VAL A 26 3.08 -0.25 -1.24
C VAL A 26 2.68 -1.71 -1.11
N ILE A 27 3.67 -2.58 -1.15
CA ILE A 27 3.51 -4.01 -0.91
C ILE A 27 3.86 -4.25 0.55
N PRO A 28 2.90 -4.58 1.43
CA PRO A 28 3.20 -4.89 2.81
C PRO A 28 4.09 -6.11 2.90
N ILE A 29 5.14 -6.03 3.71
CA ILE A 29 6.08 -7.13 3.94
C ILE A 29 6.07 -7.44 5.42
N TYR A 30 5.73 -8.68 5.76
CA TYR A 30 5.77 -9.20 7.12
C TYR A 30 6.98 -10.11 7.28
N VAL A 31 7.80 -9.86 8.29
CA VAL A 31 8.91 -10.72 8.67
C VAL A 31 8.64 -11.23 10.07
N ASN A 32 8.50 -12.55 10.22
CA ASN A 32 8.13 -13.21 11.47
C ASN A 32 6.90 -12.57 12.15
N GLY A 33 5.90 -12.18 11.35
CA GLY A 33 4.63 -11.58 11.82
C GLY A 33 4.66 -10.07 12.05
N LYS A 34 5.83 -9.41 12.00
CA LYS A 34 5.96 -7.96 12.11
C LYS A 34 5.90 -7.31 10.72
N VAL A 35 5.02 -6.31 10.55
CA VAL A 35 5.00 -5.49 9.33
C VAL A 35 6.21 -4.56 9.32
N LEU A 36 6.90 -4.50 8.18
CA LEU A 36 8.06 -3.64 7.98
C LEU A 36 7.84 -2.75 6.76
N THR A 37 8.24 -1.49 6.88
CA THR A 37 8.12 -0.48 5.82
C THR A 37 9.50 -0.14 5.30
N PRO A 38 9.80 -0.37 4.02
CA PRO A 38 11.07 0.06 3.42
C PRO A 38 11.10 1.56 3.17
N ASP A 39 12.31 2.10 3.06
CA ASP A 39 12.56 3.51 2.73
C ASP A 39 12.21 3.87 1.28
N VAL A 40 12.24 2.87 0.39
CA VAL A 40 11.73 2.97 -0.98
C VAL A 40 10.75 1.83 -1.21
N ASN A 41 9.62 2.16 -1.83
CA ASN A 41 8.53 1.22 -2.01
C ASN A 41 8.95 0.00 -2.85
N PRO A 42 8.54 -1.22 -2.45
CA PRO A 42 8.69 -2.42 -3.26
C PRO A 42 7.91 -2.30 -4.58
N TYR A 43 8.23 -3.14 -5.55
CA TYR A 43 7.45 -3.24 -6.79
C TYR A 43 7.30 -4.69 -7.26
N ILE A 44 6.32 -4.93 -8.14
CA ILE A 44 6.15 -6.22 -8.81
C ILE A 44 6.60 -6.08 -10.26
N GLN A 45 7.45 -6.98 -10.72
CA GLN A 45 7.82 -7.12 -12.12
C GLN A 45 7.91 -8.61 -12.46
N ASN A 46 7.31 -9.02 -13.57
CA ASN A 46 7.32 -10.42 -14.04
C ASN A 46 6.92 -11.43 -12.94
N GLN A 47 5.85 -11.13 -12.18
CA GLN A 47 5.37 -11.96 -11.06
C GLN A 47 6.41 -12.17 -9.93
N ARG A 48 7.33 -11.22 -9.75
CA ARG A 48 8.30 -11.20 -8.65
C ARG A 48 8.18 -9.89 -7.89
N THR A 49 8.17 -9.98 -6.57
CA THR A 49 8.26 -8.82 -5.69
C THR A 49 9.72 -8.45 -5.47
N PHE A 50 10.04 -7.23 -5.85
CA PHE A 50 11.34 -6.61 -5.69
C PHE A 50 11.34 -5.67 -4.49
N VAL A 51 12.39 -5.76 -3.70
CA VAL A 51 12.53 -5.02 -2.44
C VAL A 51 13.95 -4.45 -2.32
N PRO A 52 14.15 -3.31 -1.65
CA PRO A 52 15.48 -2.81 -1.36
C PRO A 52 16.26 -3.84 -0.53
N ILE A 53 17.48 -4.16 -0.95
CA ILE A 53 18.28 -5.21 -0.30
C ILE A 53 18.62 -4.86 1.15
N ARG A 54 18.87 -3.58 1.45
CA ARG A 54 19.20 -3.13 2.81
C ARG A 54 18.06 -3.44 3.78
N PHE A 55 16.83 -3.11 3.39
CA PHE A 55 15.63 -3.39 4.16
C PHE A 55 15.49 -4.88 4.51
N ILE A 56 15.63 -5.78 3.55
CA ILE A 56 15.57 -7.22 3.83
C ILE A 56 16.77 -7.70 4.63
N GLY A 57 17.97 -7.20 4.34
CA GLY A 57 19.18 -7.56 5.07
C GLY A 57 19.05 -7.25 6.56
N GLU A 58 18.63 -6.03 6.89
CA GLU A 58 18.39 -5.61 8.28
C GLU A 58 17.26 -6.43 8.94
N ALA A 59 16.14 -6.62 8.23
CA ALA A 59 15.02 -7.41 8.73
C ALA A 59 15.36 -8.88 9.04
N LEU A 60 16.33 -9.44 8.31
CA LEU A 60 16.81 -10.82 8.47
C LEU A 60 18.14 -10.90 9.24
N ASN A 61 18.50 -9.84 9.97
CA ASN A 61 19.66 -9.77 10.88
C ASN A 61 21.03 -9.91 10.20
N ALA A 62 21.23 -9.27 9.05
CA ALA A 62 22.56 -9.11 8.47
C ALA A 62 23.48 -8.37 9.45
N LYS A 63 24.66 -8.93 9.71
CA LYS A 63 25.71 -8.32 10.54
C LYS A 63 26.34 -7.10 9.88
N SER A 64 26.43 -7.11 8.56
CA SER A 64 26.92 -5.98 7.79
C SER A 64 26.36 -5.96 6.38
N ILE A 65 26.15 -4.76 5.85
CA ILE A 65 25.72 -4.53 4.47
C ILE A 65 26.68 -3.51 3.86
N SER A 66 27.36 -3.87 2.78
CA SER A 66 28.34 -3.00 2.10
C SER A 66 28.09 -2.91 0.60
N TRP A 67 28.62 -1.85 0.00
CA TRP A 67 28.54 -1.58 -1.43
C TRP A 67 29.95 -1.42 -2.00
N ASP A 68 30.25 -2.19 -3.04
CA ASP A 68 31.43 -2.03 -3.88
C ASP A 68 31.02 -1.24 -5.13
N SER A 69 31.46 0.01 -5.21
CA SER A 69 31.14 0.91 -6.33
C SER A 69 31.88 0.56 -7.61
N THR A 70 33.09 0.02 -7.51
CA THR A 70 33.91 -0.40 -8.67
C THR A 70 33.25 -1.57 -9.39
N ASN A 71 32.89 -2.61 -8.63
CA ASN A 71 32.27 -3.82 -9.18
C ASN A 71 30.74 -3.78 -9.19
N LYS A 72 30.13 -2.65 -8.79
CA LYS A 72 28.67 -2.48 -8.66
C LYS A 72 27.99 -3.64 -7.93
N THR A 73 28.52 -4.01 -6.77
CA THR A 73 28.11 -5.21 -6.04
C THR A 73 27.71 -4.89 -4.60
N ALA A 74 26.49 -5.25 -4.22
CA ALA A 74 26.06 -5.23 -2.83
C ALA A 74 26.48 -6.52 -2.12
N THR A 75 26.99 -6.42 -0.89
CA THR A 75 27.40 -7.58 -0.08
C THR A 75 26.68 -7.57 1.26
N LEU A 76 26.08 -8.70 1.64
CA LEU A 76 25.45 -8.93 2.93
C LEU A 76 26.22 -10.03 3.65
N LYS A 77 26.60 -9.77 4.90
CA LYS A 77 27.19 -10.78 5.78
C LYS A 77 26.20 -11.13 6.88
N PHE A 78 25.96 -12.43 7.05
CA PHE A 78 25.25 -13.05 8.15
C PHE A 78 26.24 -13.95 8.91
N ASP A 79 25.81 -14.60 9.99
CA ASP A 79 26.70 -15.43 10.82
C ASP A 79 27.43 -16.53 10.04
N GLN A 80 26.74 -17.19 9.10
CA GLN A 80 27.29 -18.32 8.32
C GLN A 80 27.28 -18.10 6.80
N LYS A 81 26.79 -16.95 6.34
CA LYS A 81 26.53 -16.70 4.92
C LYS A 81 27.03 -15.32 4.49
N ILE A 82 27.75 -15.30 3.38
CA ILE A 82 28.11 -14.09 2.64
C ILE A 82 27.40 -14.15 1.31
N ILE A 83 26.51 -13.19 1.08
CA ILE A 83 25.74 -13.07 -0.16
C ILE A 83 26.26 -11.84 -0.93
N LYS A 84 26.71 -12.02 -2.17
CA LYS A 84 27.08 -10.93 -3.07
C LYS A 84 26.11 -10.83 -4.25
N LEU A 85 25.69 -9.62 -4.53
CA LEU A 85 24.61 -9.26 -5.46
C LEU A 85 25.17 -8.26 -6.49
N PRO A 86 25.78 -8.76 -7.57
CA PRO A 86 26.28 -7.90 -8.65
C PRO A 86 25.10 -7.33 -9.46
N VAL A 87 25.01 -6.01 -9.54
CA VAL A 87 23.93 -5.31 -10.26
C VAL A 87 23.96 -5.65 -11.75
N GLY A 88 22.78 -5.80 -12.36
CA GLY A 88 22.61 -6.12 -13.78
C GLY A 88 22.85 -7.58 -14.13
N LYS A 89 23.18 -8.42 -13.14
CA LYS A 89 23.36 -9.86 -13.35
C LYS A 89 22.11 -10.63 -12.92
N GLN A 90 21.90 -11.78 -13.56
CA GLN A 90 20.90 -12.78 -13.17
C GLN A 90 21.53 -13.92 -12.35
N TYR A 91 22.54 -13.59 -11.57
CA TYR A 91 23.14 -14.51 -10.61
C TYR A 91 23.57 -13.76 -9.36
N VAL A 92 23.75 -14.52 -8.28
CA VAL A 92 24.38 -14.08 -7.04
C VAL A 92 25.50 -15.03 -6.68
N THR A 93 26.31 -14.68 -5.68
CA THR A 93 27.15 -15.67 -5.01
C THR A 93 26.78 -15.81 -3.54
N VAL A 94 26.73 -17.04 -3.04
CA VAL A 94 26.53 -17.38 -1.63
C VAL A 94 27.75 -18.19 -1.20
N ASN A 95 28.53 -17.66 -0.26
CA ASN A 95 29.81 -18.24 0.18
C ASN A 95 30.75 -18.55 -1.01
N GLY A 96 30.79 -17.65 -2.00
CA GLY A 96 31.63 -17.78 -3.20
C GLY A 96 31.03 -18.66 -4.31
N LYS A 97 30.03 -19.50 -4.02
CA LYS A 97 29.35 -20.32 -5.04
C LYS A 97 28.27 -19.53 -5.76
N GLN A 98 28.22 -19.62 -7.08
CA GLN A 98 27.25 -18.92 -7.92
C GLN A 98 25.88 -19.62 -7.95
N TYR A 99 24.80 -18.83 -7.85
CA TYR A 99 23.43 -19.29 -7.98
C TYR A 99 22.68 -18.40 -8.98
N LYS A 100 21.94 -19.01 -9.91
CA LYS A 100 21.08 -18.28 -10.85
C LYS A 100 19.84 -17.77 -10.13
N ILE A 101 19.42 -16.56 -10.48
CA ILE A 101 18.15 -15.99 -10.05
C ILE A 101 17.25 -15.77 -11.26
N ASP A 102 15.94 -15.86 -11.05
CA ASP A 102 14.93 -15.81 -12.12
C ASP A 102 14.56 -14.40 -12.58
N ALA A 103 15.19 -13.37 -11.98
CA ALA A 103 15.09 -11.99 -12.42
C ALA A 103 16.39 -11.22 -12.10
N PRO A 104 16.76 -10.19 -12.88
CA PRO A 104 18.00 -9.46 -12.68
C PRO A 104 17.97 -8.56 -11.43
N ILE A 105 19.15 -8.28 -10.87
CA ILE A 105 19.32 -7.31 -9.77
C ILE A 105 19.33 -5.90 -10.36
N ASN A 106 18.43 -5.04 -9.89
CA ASN A 106 18.24 -3.70 -10.45
C ASN A 106 18.77 -2.63 -9.49
N LEU A 107 19.31 -1.53 -10.03
CA LEU A 107 19.65 -0.34 -9.26
C LEU A 107 18.66 0.78 -9.65
N ILE A 108 17.81 1.18 -8.72
CA ILE A 108 16.77 2.19 -8.95
C ILE A 108 16.91 3.25 -7.86
N SER A 109 17.09 4.51 -8.26
CA SER A 109 17.23 5.67 -7.35
C SER A 109 18.25 5.43 -6.22
N GLY A 110 19.39 4.82 -6.54
CA GLY A 110 20.45 4.52 -5.57
C GLY A 110 20.13 3.37 -4.59
N ARG A 111 19.09 2.57 -4.85
CA ARG A 111 18.77 1.35 -4.10
C ARG A 111 18.91 0.12 -4.97
N THR A 112 19.58 -0.90 -4.43
CA THR A 112 19.68 -2.22 -5.08
C THR A 112 18.41 -3.01 -4.75
N PHE A 113 17.68 -3.42 -5.78
CA PHE A 113 16.45 -4.19 -5.70
C PHE A 113 16.68 -5.64 -6.11
N VAL A 114 16.10 -6.54 -5.34
CA VAL A 114 16.26 -7.98 -5.51
C VAL A 114 14.91 -8.70 -5.35
N PRO A 115 14.70 -9.86 -5.99
CA PRO A 115 13.57 -10.71 -5.68
C PRO A 115 13.60 -11.15 -4.20
N VAL A 116 12.56 -10.78 -3.45
CA VAL A 116 12.49 -11.03 -2.00
C VAL A 116 12.62 -12.51 -1.63
N ARG A 117 12.05 -13.38 -2.50
CA ARG A 117 12.06 -14.84 -2.32
C ARG A 117 13.47 -15.39 -2.26
N PHE A 118 14.32 -15.00 -3.21
CA PHE A 118 15.67 -15.55 -3.33
C PHE A 118 16.50 -15.34 -2.06
N ILE A 119 16.57 -14.09 -1.56
CA ILE A 119 17.36 -13.78 -0.36
C ILE A 119 16.80 -14.49 0.87
N SER A 120 15.47 -14.46 1.04
CA SER A 120 14.80 -15.05 2.19
C SER A 120 15.01 -16.57 2.23
N GLU A 121 14.77 -17.27 1.12
CA GLU A 121 14.95 -18.72 1.02
C GLU A 121 16.41 -19.15 1.11
N THR A 122 17.34 -18.35 0.56
CA THR A 122 18.79 -18.57 0.75
C THR A 122 19.17 -18.58 2.23
N LEU A 123 18.47 -17.80 3.07
CA LEU A 123 18.70 -17.72 4.51
C LEU A 123 17.90 -18.77 5.30
N GLY A 124 17.06 -19.57 4.65
CA GLY A 124 16.24 -20.62 5.28
C GLY A 124 14.81 -20.20 5.62
N TYR A 125 14.39 -18.99 5.24
CA TYR A 125 13.02 -18.52 5.44
C TYR A 125 12.11 -19.01 4.32
N LYS A 126 10.84 -19.29 4.63
CA LYS A 126 9.79 -19.50 3.62
C LYS A 126 9.17 -18.16 3.23
N VAL A 127 8.81 -18.02 1.95
CA VAL A 127 8.13 -16.83 1.43
C VAL A 127 6.77 -17.20 0.83
N SER A 128 5.70 -16.66 1.41
CA SER A 128 4.34 -16.78 0.85
C SER A 128 3.80 -15.43 0.44
N TRP A 129 2.99 -15.42 -0.62
CA TRP A 129 2.25 -14.26 -1.06
C TRP A 129 0.76 -14.52 -0.86
N THR A 130 0.10 -13.71 -0.03
CA THR A 130 -1.35 -13.79 0.20
C THR A 130 -1.90 -12.42 0.51
N ASN A 131 -3.13 -12.12 0.05
CA ASN A 131 -3.80 -10.84 0.23
C ASN A 131 -2.91 -9.63 -0.13
N SER A 132 -2.28 -9.70 -1.30
CA SER A 132 -1.38 -8.64 -1.81
C SER A 132 -0.19 -8.30 -0.90
N SER A 133 0.16 -9.22 0.01
CA SER A 133 1.22 -9.04 0.99
C SER A 133 2.26 -10.15 0.89
N VAL A 134 3.52 -9.82 1.20
CA VAL A 134 4.62 -10.79 1.31
C VAL A 134 4.79 -11.19 2.78
N TYR A 135 4.86 -12.48 3.07
CA TYR A 135 5.18 -13.00 4.39
C TYR A 135 6.45 -13.83 4.32
N ILE A 136 7.38 -13.58 5.26
CA ILE A 136 8.69 -14.20 5.37
C ILE A 136 8.81 -14.80 6.79
N SER A 137 9.05 -16.12 6.92
CA SER A 137 9.14 -16.77 8.25
C SER A 137 10.02 -18.03 8.28
N ASN A 138 10.62 -18.33 9.43
CA ASN A 138 11.51 -19.49 9.61
C ASN A 138 10.78 -20.84 9.82
N ASN A 139 9.58 -20.86 10.40
CA ASN A 139 8.90 -22.11 10.79
C ASN A 139 7.82 -22.56 9.79
N GLY A 140 7.77 -21.95 8.61
CA GLY A 140 6.59 -22.05 7.75
C GLY A 140 5.32 -21.50 8.40
N TYR A 141 5.49 -20.64 9.40
CA TYR A 141 4.42 -19.82 9.93
C TYR A 141 3.98 -18.85 8.83
N THR A 142 2.99 -19.27 8.04
CA THR A 142 2.05 -18.34 7.43
C THR A 142 1.13 -17.91 8.55
N PRO A 143 1.20 -16.66 9.06
CA PRO A 143 0.15 -16.19 9.92
C PRO A 143 -1.17 -16.41 9.17
N SER A 144 -2.18 -16.96 9.85
CA SER A 144 -3.55 -16.83 9.34
C SER A 144 -3.73 -15.35 9.04
N ALA A 145 -4.04 -15.02 7.79
CA ALA A 145 -4.20 -13.64 7.42
C ALA A 145 -5.23 -13.03 8.38
N LYS A 146 -4.88 -11.90 9.03
CA LYS A 146 -5.77 -11.20 9.99
C LYS A 146 -7.12 -10.83 9.37
N TYR A 147 -7.17 -10.83 8.04
CA TYR A 147 -8.30 -10.45 7.21
C TYR A 147 -8.30 -11.29 5.93
N THR A 148 -9.46 -11.41 5.31
CA THR A 148 -9.66 -12.13 4.05
C THR A 148 -9.37 -11.26 2.82
N SER A 149 -9.23 -11.87 1.65
CA SER A 149 -9.17 -11.10 0.38
C SER A 149 -10.45 -10.30 0.14
N GLU A 150 -11.60 -10.81 0.59
CA GLU A 150 -12.90 -10.12 0.53
C GLU A 150 -12.91 -8.88 1.44
N ASP A 151 -12.36 -8.95 2.65
CA ASP A 151 -12.21 -7.81 3.56
C ASP A 151 -11.40 -6.69 2.90
N LEU A 152 -10.25 -7.01 2.30
CA LEU A 152 -9.42 -6.04 1.59
C LEU A 152 -10.13 -5.47 0.36
N TYR A 153 -10.80 -6.32 -0.42
CA TYR A 153 -11.55 -5.92 -1.60
C TYR A 153 -12.61 -4.87 -1.26
N TRP A 154 -13.45 -5.13 -0.27
CA TRP A 154 -14.52 -4.20 0.09
C TRP A 154 -14.01 -2.97 0.81
N LEU A 155 -13.06 -3.13 1.75
CA LEU A 155 -12.56 -1.99 2.52
C LEU A 155 -11.81 -1.00 1.62
N SER A 156 -10.97 -1.48 0.70
CA SER A 156 -10.24 -0.57 -0.20
C SER A 156 -11.15 0.21 -1.14
N ARG A 157 -12.26 -0.41 -1.59
CA ARG A 157 -13.24 0.22 -2.47
C ARG A 157 -14.10 1.26 -1.77
N ILE A 158 -14.56 0.99 -0.55
CA ILE A 158 -15.31 2.00 0.19
C ILE A 158 -14.41 3.18 0.58
N VAL A 159 -13.14 2.92 0.92
CA VAL A 159 -12.16 4.00 1.17
C VAL A 159 -11.94 4.84 -0.07
N GLU A 160 -11.86 4.22 -1.26
CA GLU A 160 -11.77 4.98 -2.50
C GLU A 160 -13.00 5.85 -2.70
N ALA A 161 -14.20 5.26 -2.62
CA ALA A 161 -15.42 5.96 -2.97
C ALA A 161 -15.74 7.11 -2.00
N GLU A 162 -15.44 6.94 -0.72
CA GLU A 162 -15.74 7.93 0.33
C GLU A 162 -14.63 8.96 0.52
N ALA A 163 -13.37 8.57 0.32
CA ALA A 163 -12.20 9.40 0.65
C ALA A 163 -11.29 9.66 -0.57
N VAL A 164 -11.85 9.68 -1.77
CA VAL A 164 -11.14 10.18 -2.96
C VAL A 164 -10.76 11.65 -2.75
N GLY A 165 -9.51 12.01 -3.06
CA GLY A 165 -8.97 13.36 -2.87
C GLY A 165 -8.62 13.75 -1.43
N GLU A 166 -8.91 12.91 -0.44
CA GLU A 166 -8.49 13.11 0.94
C GLU A 166 -7.03 12.68 1.15
N PRO A 167 -6.29 13.27 2.11
CA PRO A 167 -4.94 12.81 2.45
C PRO A 167 -4.96 11.39 3.00
N TYR A 168 -3.80 10.72 2.99
CA TYR A 168 -3.66 9.36 3.54
C TYR A 168 -4.28 9.17 4.93
N SER A 169 -4.13 10.16 5.84
CA SER A 169 -4.73 10.12 7.17
C SER A 169 -6.26 10.10 7.14
N GLY A 170 -6.89 10.77 6.18
CA GLY A 170 -8.35 10.76 5.97
C GLY A 170 -8.82 9.42 5.40
N LYS A 171 -8.10 8.88 4.42
CA LYS A 171 -8.35 7.52 3.87
C LYS A 171 -8.24 6.45 4.96
N LEU A 172 -7.21 6.52 5.80
CA LEU A 172 -7.02 5.62 6.95
C LEU A 172 -8.13 5.77 7.99
N ALA A 173 -8.60 6.99 8.22
CA ALA A 173 -9.68 7.24 9.17
C ALA A 173 -11.02 6.66 8.68
N VAL A 174 -11.38 6.84 7.40
CA VAL A 174 -12.58 6.20 6.83
C VAL A 174 -12.49 4.68 6.93
N ALA A 175 -11.34 4.08 6.60
CA ALA A 175 -11.13 2.65 6.76
C ALA A 175 -11.37 2.21 8.22
N ASN A 176 -10.85 2.96 9.18
CA ASN A 176 -11.00 2.66 10.60
C ASN A 176 -12.42 2.86 11.13
N VAL A 177 -13.22 3.76 10.58
CA VAL A 177 -14.66 3.83 10.91
C VAL A 177 -15.36 2.51 10.57
N ILE A 178 -15.07 1.90 9.40
CA ILE A 178 -15.62 0.59 9.03
C ILE A 178 -15.16 -0.51 9.99
N ILE A 179 -13.86 -0.50 10.37
CA ILE A 179 -13.31 -1.44 11.36
C ILE A 179 -13.94 -1.24 12.74
N ASN A 180 -14.19 0.00 13.17
CA ASN A 180 -14.84 0.32 14.43
C ASN A 180 -16.29 -0.14 14.44
N ARG A 181 -17.04 0.09 13.35
CA ARG A 181 -18.40 -0.41 13.16
C ARG A 181 -18.44 -1.94 13.25
N LYS A 182 -17.58 -2.65 12.52
CA LYS A 182 -17.46 -4.12 12.58
C LYS A 182 -17.26 -4.65 14.00
N LYS A 183 -16.56 -3.89 14.87
CA LYS A 183 -16.29 -4.25 16.27
C LYS A 183 -17.41 -3.86 17.23
N SER A 184 -18.29 -2.94 16.83
CA SER A 184 -19.40 -2.47 17.66
C SER A 184 -20.59 -3.42 17.57
N SER A 185 -21.27 -3.62 18.70
CA SER A 185 -22.53 -4.39 18.73
C SER A 185 -23.70 -3.69 18.03
N GLU A 186 -23.55 -2.41 17.67
CA GLU A 186 -24.58 -1.64 16.94
C GLU A 186 -24.68 -2.02 15.45
N TYR A 187 -23.64 -2.66 14.90
CA TYR A 187 -23.50 -2.93 13.47
C TYR A 187 -23.25 -4.41 13.17
N PRO A 188 -23.40 -4.84 11.90
CA PRO A 188 -22.97 -6.16 11.47
C PRO A 188 -21.48 -6.42 11.71
N ASN A 189 -21.10 -7.69 11.89
CA ASN A 189 -19.76 -8.09 12.31
C ASN A 189 -18.81 -8.46 11.14
N THR A 190 -19.15 -8.13 9.89
CA THR A 190 -18.27 -8.28 8.72
C THR A 190 -18.14 -6.96 7.97
N ILE A 191 -17.00 -6.73 7.30
CA ILE A 191 -16.76 -5.48 6.55
C ILE A 191 -17.81 -5.30 5.45
N LYS A 192 -18.08 -6.37 4.69
CA LYS A 192 -19.11 -6.35 3.65
C LYS A 192 -20.48 -6.02 4.23
N SER A 193 -20.89 -6.69 5.31
CA SER A 193 -22.21 -6.43 5.90
C SER A 193 -22.32 -5.02 6.48
N VAL A 194 -21.24 -4.42 7.01
CA VAL A 194 -21.23 -3.01 7.44
C VAL A 194 -21.42 -2.06 6.25
N ILE A 195 -20.72 -2.29 5.14
CA ILE A 195 -20.79 -1.43 3.95
C ILE A 195 -22.19 -1.51 3.30
N PHE A 196 -22.76 -2.72 3.24
CA PHE A 196 -24.04 -2.97 2.59
C PHE A 196 -25.23 -2.96 3.56
N ASP A 197 -25.04 -2.52 4.81
CA ASP A 197 -26.12 -2.44 5.79
C ASP A 197 -27.22 -1.48 5.29
N LYS A 198 -28.48 -1.87 5.51
CA LYS A 198 -29.68 -1.12 5.12
C LYS A 198 -30.65 -0.92 6.29
N LYS A 199 -30.28 -1.33 7.50
CA LYS A 199 -31.16 -1.30 8.69
C LYS A 199 -31.82 0.06 8.93
N TYR A 200 -31.08 1.15 8.69
CA TYR A 200 -31.55 2.54 8.82
C TYR A 200 -31.40 3.33 7.51
N GLY A 201 -31.51 2.64 6.38
CA GLY A 201 -31.19 3.18 5.06
C GLY A 201 -29.77 2.84 4.62
N ILE A 202 -29.44 3.26 3.39
CA ILE A 202 -28.14 3.02 2.76
C ILE A 202 -27.05 3.75 3.55
N GLN A 203 -26.08 3.00 4.09
CA GLN A 203 -24.99 3.59 4.88
C GLN A 203 -24.03 4.44 4.05
N PHE A 204 -23.82 4.07 2.78
CA PHE A 204 -22.85 4.68 1.88
C PHE A 204 -23.46 4.83 0.49
N SER A 205 -23.57 6.06 -0.01
CA SER A 205 -24.16 6.32 -1.34
C SER A 205 -23.47 5.58 -2.49
N PRO A 206 -22.14 5.31 -2.46
CA PRO A 206 -21.46 4.51 -3.49
C PRO A 206 -22.03 3.10 -3.71
N VAL A 207 -22.73 2.55 -2.71
CA VAL A 207 -23.38 1.23 -2.81
C VAL A 207 -24.62 1.31 -3.71
N ALA A 208 -25.34 2.44 -3.68
CA ALA A 208 -26.58 2.61 -4.41
C ALA A 208 -26.36 3.11 -5.85
N ASP A 209 -25.36 3.96 -6.07
CA ASP A 209 -25.03 4.50 -7.40
C ASP A 209 -24.09 3.58 -8.22
N GLY A 210 -23.59 2.49 -7.61
CA GLY A 210 -22.69 1.53 -8.23
C GLY A 210 -21.20 1.91 -8.20
N ASN A 211 -20.84 3.09 -7.69
CA ASN A 211 -19.46 3.55 -7.64
C ASN A 211 -18.57 2.70 -6.71
N ILE A 212 -19.16 1.91 -5.80
CA ILE A 212 -18.42 0.96 -4.97
C ILE A 212 -17.62 -0.08 -5.79
N TYR A 213 -17.98 -0.30 -7.06
CA TYR A 213 -17.27 -1.23 -7.96
C TYR A 213 -16.12 -0.58 -8.74
N ASN A 214 -15.86 0.71 -8.58
CA ASN A 214 -14.73 1.40 -9.21
C ASN A 214 -13.39 0.95 -8.62
N LYS A 215 -12.39 0.76 -9.49
CA LYS A 215 -11.06 0.28 -9.09
C LYS A 215 -10.44 1.27 -8.08
N PRO A 216 -10.07 0.82 -6.86
CA PRO A 216 -9.48 1.70 -5.87
C PRO A 216 -8.08 2.14 -6.28
N THR A 217 -7.71 3.36 -5.88
CA THR A 217 -6.31 3.81 -5.96
C THR A 217 -5.45 2.99 -5.00
N GLN A 218 -4.16 2.94 -5.30
CA GLN A 218 -3.22 2.23 -4.45
C GLN A 218 -3.14 2.83 -3.05
N GLU A 219 -3.28 4.15 -2.91
CA GLU A 219 -3.30 4.81 -1.60
C GLU A 219 -4.50 4.34 -0.75
N SER A 220 -5.69 4.19 -1.34
CA SER A 220 -6.87 3.63 -0.68
C SER A 220 -6.69 2.15 -0.30
N ILE A 221 -6.02 1.36 -1.15
CA ILE A 221 -5.63 -0.03 -0.82
C ILE A 221 -4.69 -0.04 0.39
N ASN A 222 -3.67 0.82 0.41
CA ASN A 222 -2.69 0.88 1.50
C ASN A 222 -3.33 1.31 2.83
N ALA A 223 -4.25 2.27 2.79
CA ALA A 223 -5.01 2.70 3.96
C ALA A 223 -5.88 1.57 4.51
N ALA A 224 -6.58 0.83 3.64
CA ALA A 224 -7.35 -0.34 4.03
C ALA A 224 -6.47 -1.43 4.67
N ILE A 225 -5.31 -1.74 4.07
CA ILE A 225 -4.36 -2.71 4.66
C ILE A 225 -3.88 -2.24 6.03
N SER A 226 -3.52 -0.97 6.18
CA SER A 226 -3.06 -0.39 7.45
C SER A 226 -4.13 -0.56 8.56
N ALA A 227 -5.39 -0.24 8.26
CA ALA A 227 -6.51 -0.44 9.18
C ALA A 227 -6.75 -1.92 9.52
N LEU A 228 -6.72 -2.82 8.52
CA LEU A 228 -6.89 -4.27 8.71
C LEU A 228 -5.78 -4.89 9.56
N ASN A 229 -4.60 -4.27 9.59
CA ASN A 229 -3.50 -4.67 10.46
C ASN A 229 -3.60 -4.15 11.89
N GLY A 230 -4.55 -3.26 12.16
CA GLY A 230 -4.83 -2.68 13.47
C GLY A 230 -4.31 -1.27 13.67
N ASN A 231 -3.79 -0.59 12.64
CA ASN A 231 -3.42 0.81 12.77
C ASN A 231 -4.68 1.69 12.75
N ASN A 232 -5.04 2.24 13.91
CA ASN A 232 -6.24 3.05 14.08
C ASN A 232 -5.89 4.48 14.50
N ASN A 233 -6.14 5.43 13.59
CA ASN A 233 -5.92 6.86 13.83
C ASN A 233 -7.20 7.62 14.24
N ILE A 234 -8.32 6.91 14.42
CA ILE A 234 -9.62 7.49 14.74
C ILE A 234 -10.42 6.59 15.71
N SER A 235 -9.76 6.16 16.78
CA SER A 235 -10.36 5.26 17.76
C SER A 235 -11.68 5.82 18.31
N GLY A 236 -12.73 4.99 18.30
CA GLY A 236 -14.06 5.35 18.78
C GLY A 236 -14.97 6.05 17.77
N ALA A 237 -14.47 6.48 16.60
CA ALA A 237 -15.35 7.04 15.57
C ALA A 237 -16.20 5.95 14.90
N LEU A 238 -17.51 6.17 14.87
CA LEU A 238 -18.48 5.33 14.17
C LEU A 238 -19.15 6.07 13.02
N TYR A 239 -18.93 7.39 12.90
CA TYR A 239 -19.56 8.23 11.89
C TYR A 239 -18.55 9.19 11.28
N PHE A 240 -18.77 9.54 10.02
CA PHE A 240 -18.12 10.67 9.38
C PHE A 240 -19.07 11.33 8.39
N LEU A 241 -18.82 12.60 8.07
CA LEU A 241 -19.44 13.29 6.95
C LEU A 241 -18.54 14.42 6.44
N ASN A 242 -18.80 14.84 5.21
CA ASN A 242 -18.27 16.10 4.67
C ASN A 242 -19.39 17.16 4.74
N PRO A 243 -19.33 18.15 5.64
CA PRO A 243 -20.40 19.15 5.79
C PRO A 243 -20.70 19.94 4.52
N ASP A 244 -19.71 20.15 3.65
CA ASP A 244 -19.86 20.92 2.42
C ASP A 244 -20.60 20.13 1.31
N LYS A 245 -20.69 18.80 1.46
CA LYS A 245 -21.34 17.89 0.50
C LYS A 245 -22.59 17.21 1.05
N SER A 246 -22.87 17.36 2.34
CA SER A 246 -23.96 16.66 3.02
C SER A 246 -25.22 17.51 3.06
N SER A 247 -26.36 16.91 2.73
CA SER A 247 -27.69 17.52 2.93
C SER A 247 -28.36 17.09 4.23
N ASN A 248 -27.77 16.14 4.96
CA ASN A 248 -28.27 15.63 6.24
C ASN A 248 -27.20 15.83 7.33
N PHE A 249 -27.55 16.63 8.35
CA PHE A 249 -26.67 16.98 9.46
C PHE A 249 -27.04 16.30 10.78
N TRP A 250 -27.85 15.24 10.75
CA TRP A 250 -28.24 14.51 11.96
C TRP A 250 -27.03 14.06 12.80
N ILE A 251 -25.95 13.57 12.16
CA ILE A 251 -24.71 13.17 12.84
C ILE A 251 -24.11 14.35 13.61
N MET A 252 -24.02 15.53 12.98
CA MET A 252 -23.45 16.73 13.61
C MET A 252 -24.25 17.16 14.84
N ASN A 253 -25.57 16.98 14.80
CA ASN A 253 -26.48 17.42 15.85
C ASN A 253 -26.63 16.40 17.00
N ASN A 254 -26.32 15.12 16.76
CA ASN A 254 -26.66 14.04 17.70
C ASN A 254 -25.48 13.17 18.12
N ARG A 255 -24.31 13.28 17.48
CA ARG A 255 -23.12 12.47 17.80
C ARG A 255 -22.00 13.35 18.35
N LYS A 256 -21.11 12.76 19.15
CA LYS A 256 -20.00 13.49 19.77
C LYS A 256 -18.89 13.72 18.76
N PHE A 257 -18.58 14.97 18.46
CA PHE A 257 -17.44 15.32 17.59
C PHE A 257 -16.12 14.81 18.17
N ILE A 258 -15.30 14.18 17.33
CA ILE A 258 -13.97 13.69 17.67
C ILE A 258 -12.92 14.61 17.07
N THR A 259 -12.89 14.73 15.74
CA THR A 259 -11.89 15.55 15.03
C THR A 259 -12.30 15.81 13.59
N LYS A 260 -11.57 16.70 12.94
CA LYS A 260 -11.63 16.99 11.50
C LYS A 260 -10.32 16.54 10.85
N ILE A 261 -10.41 15.77 9.76
CA ILE A 261 -9.27 15.47 8.89
C ILE A 261 -9.63 15.98 7.50
N ASN A 262 -8.96 17.07 7.10
CA ASN A 262 -9.24 17.76 5.85
C ASN A 262 -10.75 18.05 5.71
N ASN A 263 -11.50 17.45 4.78
CA ASN A 263 -12.92 17.79 4.61
C ASN A 263 -13.87 16.93 5.45
N HIS A 264 -13.37 15.85 6.09
CA HIS A 264 -14.19 14.94 6.87
C HIS A 264 -14.20 15.28 8.36
N TYR A 265 -15.40 15.28 8.92
CA TYR A 265 -15.66 15.44 10.35
C TYR A 265 -16.06 14.08 10.89
N PHE A 266 -15.39 13.63 11.94
CA PHE A 266 -15.56 12.30 12.54
C PHE A 266 -16.22 12.39 13.91
N TYR A 267 -17.11 11.44 14.20
CA TYR A 267 -17.93 11.44 15.41
C TYR A 267 -18.01 10.04 16.05
N ALA A 268 -18.13 10.02 17.39
CA ALA A 268 -18.38 8.81 18.17
C ALA A 268 -19.84 8.41 18.12
#